data_AF-A0A7W1A1I0-F1
#
_entry.id   AF-A0A7W1A1I0-F1
#
_cell.length_a   1.000
_cell.length_b   1.000
_cell.length_c   1.000
_cell.angle_alpha   90.00
_cell.angle_beta   90.00
_cell.angle_gamma   90.00
#
_symmetry.space_group_name_H-M   'P 1'
#
loop_
_entity.id
_entity.type
_entity.pdbx_description
1 polymer ?
#
loop_
_entity_poly.entity_id
_entity_poly.type
_entity_poly.pdbx_seq_one_letter_code
_entity_poly.pdbx_strand_id
1 'polypeptide(L)'
;MRFDSETVLQLRRGIMKRGQVLSTLLSEVLAGKTPAAVAQLPGTPGMRPEEKLRMALDQVEARRKLIDADDDKFGRCDICGEDLGLPALGELPWADRCAAHAAQ
;
A
#
# COMPACT_ATOMS: atom_id res chain seq x y z
N MET A 1 5.47 -6.49 -18.91
CA MET A 1 5.45 -7.07 -17.55
C MET A 1 6.78 -7.64 -17.10
N ARG A 2 7.32 -7.17 -15.95
CA ARG A 2 8.52 -7.71 -15.29
C ARG A 2 8.26 -8.99 -14.48
N PHE A 3 7.04 -9.14 -13.98
CA PHE A 3 6.59 -10.30 -13.24
C PHE A 3 5.79 -11.23 -14.15
N ASP A 4 5.86 -12.54 -13.91
CA ASP A 4 4.99 -13.48 -14.59
C ASP A 4 3.52 -13.31 -14.16
N SER A 5 2.59 -13.85 -14.95
CA SER A 5 1.15 -13.70 -14.73
C SER A 5 0.67 -14.25 -13.38
N GLU A 6 1.29 -15.33 -12.88
CA GLU A 6 0.91 -15.91 -11.59
C GLU A 6 1.31 -14.98 -10.44
N THR A 7 2.56 -14.50 -10.46
CA THR A 7 3.08 -13.51 -9.51
C THR A 7 2.22 -12.25 -9.49
N VAL A 8 1.83 -11.74 -10.66
CA VAL A 8 0.95 -10.58 -10.77
C VAL A 8 -0.39 -10.82 -10.10
N LEU A 9 -1.00 -11.99 -10.31
CA LEU A 9 -2.27 -12.34 -9.66
C LEU A 9 -2.13 -12.42 -8.14
N GLN A 10 -1.03 -12.98 -7.64
CA GLN A 10 -0.77 -13.06 -6.20
C GLN A 10 -0.60 -11.66 -5.58
N LEU A 11 0.24 -10.82 -6.19
CA LEU A 11 0.47 -9.44 -5.73
C LEU A 11 -0.82 -8.61 -5.78
N ARG A 12 -1.61 -8.72 -6.86
CA ARG A 12 -2.91 -8.06 -6.99
C ARG A 12 -3.87 -8.47 -5.86
N ARG A 13 -3.95 -9.77 -5.53
CA ARG A 13 -4.78 -10.23 -4.40
C ARG A 13 -4.32 -9.62 -3.07
N GLY A 14 -3.01 -9.51 -2.85
CA GLY A 14 -2.43 -8.89 -1.66
C GLY A 14 -2.80 -7.40 -1.53
N ILE A 15 -2.70 -6.63 -2.62
CA ILE A 15 -3.13 -5.22 -2.70
C ILE A 15 -4.61 -5.11 -2.35
N MET A 16 -5.48 -5.92 -2.97
CA MET A 16 -6.92 -5.88 -2.72
C MET A 16 -7.28 -6.25 -1.28
N LYS A 17 -6.63 -7.27 -0.72
CA LYS A 17 -6.82 -7.67 0.69
C LYS A 17 -6.45 -6.53 1.64
N ARG A 18 -5.34 -5.83 1.38
CA ARG A 18 -4.95 -4.65 2.15
C ARG A 18 -5.98 -3.53 2.07
N GLY A 19 -6.47 -3.22 0.86
CA GLY A 19 -7.52 -2.22 0.64
C GLY A 19 -8.80 -2.54 1.42
N GLN A 20 -9.21 -3.81 1.43
CA GLN A 20 -10.37 -4.27 2.22
C GLN A 20 -10.15 -4.03 3.73
N VAL A 21 -8.99 -4.41 4.27
CA VAL A 21 -8.66 -4.19 5.70
C VAL A 21 -8.72 -2.71 6.05
N LEU A 22 -8.11 -1.83 5.24
CA LEU A 22 -8.12 -0.39 5.49
C LEU A 22 -9.53 0.20 5.40
N SER A 23 -10.36 -0.27 4.47
CA SER A 23 -11.74 0.18 4.32
C SER A 23 -12.61 -0.21 5.52
N THR A 24 -12.40 -1.41 6.06
CA THR A 24 -13.05 -1.85 7.31
C THR A 24 -12.65 -0.96 8.48
N LEU A 25 -11.35 -0.71 8.67
CA LEU A 25 -10.85 0.17 9.72
C LEU A 25 -11.39 1.60 9.59
N LEU A 26 -11.50 2.12 8.37
CA LEU A 26 -12.09 3.43 8.11
C LEU A 26 -13.57 3.46 8.52
N SER A 27 -14.32 2.42 8.20
CA SER A 27 -15.73 2.30 8.59
C SER A 27 -15.89 2.28 10.11
N GLU A 28 -14.99 1.61 10.83
CA GLU A 28 -14.96 1.61 12.29
C GLU A 28 -14.66 2.99 12.88
N VAL A 29 -13.66 3.71 12.33
CA VAL A 29 -13.31 5.07 12.76
C VAL A 29 -14.47 6.04 12.52
N LEU A 30 -15.12 5.96 11.36
CA LEU A 30 -16.30 6.79 11.03
C LEU A 30 -17.50 6.48 11.94
N ALA A 31 -17.59 5.25 12.45
CA ALA A 31 -18.56 4.86 13.48
C ALA A 31 -18.16 5.28 14.91
N GLY A 32 -17.08 6.06 15.08
CA GLY A 32 -16.60 6.56 16.36
C GLY A 32 -15.75 5.57 17.16
N LYS A 33 -15.31 4.45 16.56
CA LYS A 33 -14.39 3.50 17.21
C LYS A 33 -12.93 3.94 17.05
N THR A 34 -12.06 3.44 17.91
CA THR A 34 -10.61 3.71 17.88
C THR A 34 -9.80 2.42 17.75
N PRO A 35 -9.75 1.79 16.56
CA PRO A 35 -9.02 0.55 16.37
C PRO A 35 -7.52 0.75 16.53
N ALA A 36 -6.89 -0.06 17.39
CA ALA A 36 -5.46 0.03 17.70
C ALA A 36 -4.54 -0.10 16.49
N ALA A 37 -4.97 -0.84 15.46
CA ALA A 37 -4.23 -1.03 14.21
C ALA A 37 -3.95 0.30 13.48
N VAL A 38 -4.77 1.34 13.68
CA VAL A 38 -4.57 2.65 13.03
C VAL A 38 -3.31 3.35 13.56
N ALA A 39 -2.90 3.07 14.80
CA ALA A 39 -1.67 3.62 15.38
C ALA A 39 -0.40 3.13 14.66
N GLN A 40 -0.47 1.97 14.00
CA GLN A 40 0.65 1.39 13.26
C GLN A 40 0.73 1.89 11.80
N LEU A 41 -0.25 2.69 11.36
CA LEU A 41 -0.20 3.27 10.02
C LEU A 41 0.78 4.43 9.95
N PRO A 42 1.54 4.55 8.85
CA PRO A 42 2.38 5.71 8.62
C PRO A 42 1.53 6.98 8.56
N GLY A 43 2.11 8.09 8.99
CA GLY A 43 1.45 9.39 8.99
C GLY A 43 2.21 10.40 9.85
N THR A 44 1.90 11.67 9.67
CA THR A 44 2.55 12.74 10.44
C THR A 44 1.98 12.83 11.86
N PRO A 45 2.78 13.33 12.84
CA PRO A 45 2.27 13.63 14.17
C PRO A 45 1.07 14.60 14.09
N GLY A 46 0.00 14.29 14.82
CA GLY A 46 -1.23 15.09 14.83
C GLY A 46 -2.25 14.77 13.73
N MET A 47 -1.91 13.91 12.77
CA MET A 47 -2.85 13.49 11.71
C MET A 47 -4.02 12.67 12.28
N ARG A 48 -5.24 12.98 11.86
CA ARG A 48 -6.44 12.27 12.35
C ARG A 48 -6.43 10.81 11.86
N PRO A 49 -6.98 9.86 12.66
CA PRO A 49 -7.08 8.45 12.26
C PRO A 49 -7.71 8.23 10.87
N GLU A 50 -8.77 8.98 10.57
CA GLU A 50 -9.46 8.97 9.28
C GLU A 50 -8.55 9.39 8.12
N GLU A 51 -7.74 10.43 8.32
CA GLU A 51 -6.82 10.95 7.31
C GLU A 51 -5.70 9.94 7.02
N LYS A 52 -5.15 9.30 8.06
CA LYS A 52 -4.15 8.24 7.90
C LYS A 52 -4.68 7.08 7.07
N LEU A 53 -5.92 6.66 7.35
CA LEU A 53 -6.57 5.56 6.63
C LEU A 53 -6.86 5.93 5.17
N ARG A 54 -7.31 7.16 4.89
CA ARG A 54 -7.49 7.65 3.52
C ARG A 54 -6.18 7.68 2.75
N MET A 55 -5.12 8.23 3.33
CA MET A 55 -3.79 8.24 2.71
C MET A 55 -3.30 6.81 2.40
N ALA A 56 -3.50 5.87 3.32
CA ALA A 56 -3.15 4.47 3.09
C ALA A 56 -4.02 3.79 2.01
N LEU A 57 -5.29 4.17 1.87
CA LEU A 57 -6.15 3.71 0.79
C LEU A 57 -5.72 4.26 -0.57
N ASP A 58 -5.36 5.55 -0.62
CA ASP A 58 -4.84 6.18 -1.84
C ASP A 58 -3.56 5.50 -2.30
N GLN A 59 -2.68 5.14 -1.35
CA GLN A 59 -1.48 4.35 -1.60
C GLN A 59 -1.78 3.00 -2.25
N VAL A 60 -2.74 2.25 -1.69
CA VAL A 60 -3.16 0.94 -2.22
C VAL A 60 -3.77 1.09 -3.62
N GLU A 61 -4.62 2.09 -3.83
CA GLU A 61 -5.27 2.33 -5.11
C GLU A 61 -4.26 2.73 -6.19
N ALA A 62 -3.25 3.54 -5.86
CA ALA A 62 -2.16 3.86 -6.76
C ALA A 62 -1.43 2.58 -7.24
N ARG A 63 -1.16 1.64 -6.32
CA ARG A 63 -0.48 0.36 -6.65
C ARG A 63 -1.36 -0.56 -7.46
N ARG A 64 -2.66 -0.61 -7.17
CA ARG A 64 -3.62 -1.34 -7.99
C ARG A 64 -3.61 -0.83 -9.43
N LYS A 65 -3.60 0.48 -9.64
CA LYS A 65 -3.52 1.06 -10.99
C LYS A 65 -2.21 0.71 -11.69
N LEU A 66 -1.07 0.78 -10.99
CA LEU A 66 0.23 0.46 -11.56
C LEU A 66 0.36 -1.01 -11.96
N ILE A 67 -0.10 -1.95 -11.12
CA ILE A 67 -0.02 -3.38 -11.45
C ILE A 67 -0.97 -3.74 -12.61
N ASP A 68 -2.07 -3.01 -12.78
CA ASP A 68 -3.01 -3.22 -13.88
C ASP A 68 -2.58 -2.56 -15.20
N ALA A 69 -1.74 -1.52 -15.15
CA ALA A 69 -1.26 -0.79 -16.33
C ALA A 69 -0.23 -1.56 -17.16
N ASP A 70 0.47 -2.53 -16.57
CA ASP A 70 1.52 -3.34 -17.21
C ASP A 70 2.62 -2.53 -17.94
N ASP A 71 3.04 -1.40 -17.34
CA ASP A 71 4.01 -0.46 -17.92
C ASP A 71 5.40 -0.47 -17.23
N ASP A 72 5.72 -1.55 -16.51
CA ASP A 72 6.96 -1.77 -15.73
C ASP A 72 7.23 -0.76 -14.59
N LYS A 73 6.25 0.09 -14.23
CA LYS A 73 6.39 0.99 -13.09
C LYS A 73 6.06 0.33 -11.75
N PHE A 74 5.28 -0.74 -11.77
CA PHE A 74 4.91 -1.44 -10.54
C PHE A 74 6.12 -2.09 -9.85
N GLY A 75 6.20 -1.91 -8.53
CA GLY A 75 7.29 -2.45 -7.72
C GLY A 75 8.59 -1.64 -7.79
N ARG A 76 8.51 -0.36 -8.14
CA ARG A 76 9.63 0.60 -8.09
C ARG A 76 9.39 1.66 -7.04
N CYS A 77 10.47 2.23 -6.52
CA CYS A 77 10.38 3.32 -5.57
C CYS A 77 9.85 4.60 -6.22
N ASP A 78 8.84 5.24 -5.63
CA ASP A 78 8.26 6.51 -6.09
C ASP A 78 9.24 7.69 -6.03
N ILE A 79 10.34 7.57 -5.26
CA ILE A 79 11.35 8.64 -5.09
C ILE A 79 12.55 8.46 -6.02
N CYS A 80 13.20 7.29 -5.99
CA CYS A 80 14.43 7.05 -6.73
C CYS A 80 14.30 6.08 -7.92
N GLY A 81 13.13 5.46 -8.12
CA GLY A 81 12.90 4.47 -9.19
C GLY A 81 13.55 3.11 -8.95
N GLU A 82 14.23 2.92 -7.82
CA GLU A 82 14.88 1.66 -7.45
C GLU A 82 13.87 0.52 -7.42
N ASP A 83 14.29 -0.64 -7.92
CA ASP A 83 13.49 -1.85 -7.86
C ASP A 83 13.36 -2.35 -6.42
N LEU A 84 12.12 -2.46 -5.93
CA LEU A 84 11.83 -2.96 -4.59
C LEU A 84 12.12 -4.46 -4.45
N GLY A 85 12.14 -5.19 -5.56
CA GLY A 85 12.36 -6.62 -5.60
C GLY A 85 11.14 -7.45 -5.22
N LEU A 86 11.04 -8.65 -5.80
CA LEU A 86 9.95 -9.58 -5.53
C LEU A 86 9.85 -10.01 -4.05
N PRO A 87 10.95 -10.26 -3.32
CA PRO A 87 10.85 -10.64 -1.90
C PRO A 87 10.12 -9.60 -1.05
N ALA A 88 10.45 -8.32 -1.20
CA ALA A 88 9.78 -7.24 -0.47
C ALA A 88 8.31 -7.09 -0.90
N LEU A 89 8.04 -7.20 -2.20
CA LEU A 89 6.67 -7.11 -2.72
C LEU A 89 5.81 -8.32 -2.37
N GLY A 90 6.40 -9.49 -2.16
CA GLY A 90 5.69 -10.68 -1.68
C GLY A 90 5.13 -10.49 -0.27
N GLU A 91 5.87 -9.76 0.59
CA GLU A 91 5.40 -9.42 1.94
C GLU A 91 4.52 -8.17 1.95
N LEU A 92 4.90 -7.14 1.22
CA LEU A 92 4.23 -5.83 1.15
C LEU A 92 3.94 -5.42 -0.30
N PRO A 93 2.92 -6.02 -0.95
CA PRO A 93 2.57 -5.72 -2.35
C PRO A 93 2.20 -4.25 -2.63
N TRP A 94 1.89 -3.47 -1.60
CA TRP A 94 1.51 -2.07 -1.68
C TRP A 94 2.67 -1.10 -1.41
N ALA A 95 3.92 -1.57 -1.25
CA ALA A 95 5.07 -0.69 -1.02
C ALA A 95 5.27 0.32 -2.18
N ASP A 96 5.56 1.60 -1.85
CA ASP A 96 6.00 2.67 -2.79
C ASP A 96 7.47 2.99 -2.67
N ARG A 97 8.10 2.64 -1.55
CA ARG A 97 9.37 3.20 -1.16
C ARG A 97 10.34 2.08 -0.85
N CYS A 98 11.58 2.24 -1.31
CA CYS A 98 12.65 1.35 -0.90
C CYS A 98 13.00 1.61 0.56
N ALA A 99 13.76 0.70 1.18
CA ALA A 99 14.13 0.81 2.59
C ALA A 99 14.82 2.15 2.93
N ALA A 100 15.61 2.71 2.02
CA ALA A 100 16.26 4.01 2.19
C ALA A 100 15.26 5.18 2.25
N HIS A 101 14.10 5.04 1.60
CA HIS A 101 13.06 6.07 1.50
C HIS A 101 11.82 5.78 2.36
N ALA A 102 11.79 4.67 3.12
CA ALA A 102 10.60 4.23 3.85
C ALA A 102 10.18 5.16 5.00
N ALA A 103 11.06 6.05 5.46
CA ALA A 103 10.80 7.01 6.55
C ALA A 103 10.52 8.45 6.07
N GLN A 104 10.69 8.71 4.77
CA GLN A 104 10.19 9.91 4.10
C GLN A 104 8.72 9.69 3.75
#